data_AF-A0A2H0MZS9-F1
#
_entry.id   AF-A0A2H0MZS9-F1
#
_cell.length_a   1.000
_cell.length_b   1.000
_cell.length_c   1.000
_cell.angle_alpha   90.00
_cell.angle_beta   90.00
_cell.angle_gamma   90.00
#
_symmetry.space_group_name_H-M   'P 1'
#
loop_
_entity.id
_entity.type
_entity.pdbx_description
1 polymer ?
#
loop_
_entity_poly.entity_id
_entity_poly.type
_entity_poly.pdbx_seq_one_letter_code
_entity_poly.pdbx_strand_id
1 'polypeptide(L)'
;MKRKLKFIIFSLVFFSIASWLWFELCFLEGNALTFWQELVKAGEENEVVIIFNPGGWGTTPFDEALDFAPIVENIKSTIENFGYKTAVVPYFRTKNNFFAKIGSVNEFFTSFHSQSKKMAQNLEGLIKEDENLDILMVGLSSGATFVNETVDKLSEDAKESVLAIGMGLPFWNKSTNSPNALFLDKQGKDPLSSGNIPMLIFALIKSPFHPKIEGHFYFWEDVEDEITVFCQKNIKR
;
A
#
# COMPACT_ATOMS: atom_id res chain seq x y z
N MET A 1 13.53 34.80 -26.79
CA MET A 1 12.55 33.97 -26.05
C MET A 1 12.66 32.46 -26.33
N LYS A 2 12.65 32.02 -27.61
CA LYS A 2 12.67 30.59 -28.00
C LYS A 2 13.86 29.76 -27.47
N ARG A 3 15.07 30.33 -27.36
CA ARG A 3 16.27 29.60 -26.86
C ARG A 3 16.21 29.30 -25.35
N LYS A 4 15.69 30.24 -24.54
CA LYS A 4 15.51 30.05 -23.10
C LYS A 4 14.45 28.97 -22.82
N LEU A 5 13.34 28.98 -23.57
CA LEU A 5 12.31 27.96 -23.45
C LEU A 5 12.83 26.55 -23.80
N LYS A 6 13.61 26.41 -24.88
CA LYS A 6 14.25 25.13 -25.24
C LYS A 6 15.18 24.61 -24.15
N PHE A 7 15.98 25.49 -23.54
CA PHE A 7 16.85 25.12 -22.44
C PHE A 7 16.06 24.66 -21.21
N ILE A 8 14.99 25.38 -20.84
CA ILE A 8 14.11 24.99 -19.74
C ILE A 8 13.48 23.61 -19.98
N ILE A 9 12.94 23.38 -21.17
CA ILE A 9 12.35 22.08 -21.54
C ILE A 9 13.40 20.97 -21.46
N PHE A 10 14.59 21.21 -22.00
CA PHE A 10 15.68 20.23 -21.96
C PHE A 10 16.09 19.90 -20.50
N SER A 11 16.25 20.92 -19.66
CA SER A 11 16.55 20.72 -18.24
C SER A 11 15.45 19.93 -17.53
N LEU A 12 14.18 20.26 -17.76
CA LEU A 12 13.05 19.53 -17.16
C LEU A 12 13.05 18.05 -17.57
N VAL A 13 13.24 17.76 -18.86
CA VAL A 13 13.32 16.38 -19.36
C VAL A 13 14.51 15.65 -18.75
N PHE A 14 15.68 16.28 -18.71
CA PHE A 14 16.88 15.70 -18.11
C PHE A 14 16.68 15.37 -16.63
N PHE A 15 16.12 16.30 -15.85
CA PHE A 15 15.85 16.07 -14.43
C PHE A 15 14.80 14.98 -14.19
N SER A 16 13.76 14.90 -15.02
CA SER A 16 12.78 13.82 -14.93
C SER A 16 13.40 12.44 -15.22
N ILE A 17 14.25 12.33 -16.25
CA ILE A 17 14.95 11.07 -16.56
C ILE A 17 15.91 10.70 -15.43
N ALA A 18 16.70 11.66 -14.92
CA ALA A 18 17.61 11.43 -13.81
C ALA A 18 16.87 11.01 -12.53
N SER A 19 15.72 11.62 -12.26
CA SER A 19 14.84 11.27 -11.13
C SER A 19 14.26 9.87 -11.25
N TRP A 20 13.81 9.48 -12.45
CA TRP A 20 13.33 8.13 -12.72
C TRP A 20 14.46 7.09 -12.57
N LEU A 21 15.63 7.32 -13.17
CA LEU A 21 16.77 6.41 -13.03
C LEU A 21 17.23 6.24 -11.58
N TRP A 22 17.28 7.33 -10.82
CA TRP A 22 17.60 7.26 -9.39
C TRP A 22 16.54 6.47 -8.62
N PHE A 23 15.26 6.65 -8.94
CA PHE A 23 14.18 5.92 -8.30
C PHE A 23 14.31 4.41 -8.56
N GLU A 24 14.45 4.01 -9.82
CA GLU A 24 14.56 2.59 -10.22
C GLU A 24 15.81 1.91 -9.65
N LEU A 25 16.98 2.56 -9.78
CA LEU A 25 18.26 1.92 -9.49
C LEU A 25 18.69 2.07 -8.04
N CYS A 26 18.32 3.16 -7.37
CA CYS A 26 18.79 3.45 -6.02
C CYS A 26 17.68 3.30 -4.98
N PHE A 27 16.52 3.90 -5.24
CA PHE A 27 15.43 3.87 -4.26
C PHE A 27 14.82 2.48 -4.16
N LEU A 28 14.38 1.88 -5.27
CA LEU A 28 13.67 0.61 -5.22
C LEU A 28 14.49 -0.52 -4.60
N GLU A 29 15.75 -0.68 -5.00
CA GLU A 29 16.64 -1.71 -4.46
C GLU A 29 16.94 -1.47 -2.98
N GLY A 30 17.33 -0.25 -2.62
CA GLY A 30 17.66 0.09 -1.23
C GLY A 30 16.45 -0.01 -0.30
N ASN A 31 15.27 0.39 -0.77
CA ASN A 31 14.02 0.30 -0.02
C ASN A 31 13.59 -1.15 0.16
N ALA A 32 13.65 -1.96 -0.90
CA ALA A 32 13.34 -3.39 -0.83
C ALA A 32 14.25 -4.12 0.17
N LEU A 33 15.55 -3.83 0.16
CA LEU A 33 16.52 -4.43 1.09
C LEU A 33 16.28 -4.01 2.55
N THR A 34 16.07 -2.71 2.79
CA THR A 34 15.82 -2.20 4.15
C THR A 34 14.54 -2.80 4.71
N PHE A 35 13.46 -2.76 3.92
CA PHE A 35 12.18 -3.33 4.32
C PHE A 35 12.26 -4.85 4.52
N TRP A 36 12.99 -5.56 3.67
CA TRP A 36 13.22 -7.00 3.83
C TRP A 36 13.81 -7.33 5.20
N GLN A 37 14.83 -6.58 5.64
CA GLN A 37 15.47 -6.79 6.94
C GLN A 37 14.50 -6.54 8.11
N GLU A 38 13.67 -5.49 8.02
CA GLU A 38 12.65 -5.22 9.04
C GLU A 38 11.57 -6.31 9.07
N LEU A 39 11.17 -6.81 7.90
CA LEU A 39 10.16 -7.85 7.77
C LEU A 39 10.64 -9.20 8.31
N VAL A 40 11.86 -9.62 7.96
CA VAL A 40 12.49 -10.84 8.50
C VAL A 40 12.59 -10.76 10.01
N LYS A 41 13.12 -9.65 10.53
CA LYS A 41 13.23 -9.45 11.98
C LYS A 41 11.87 -9.52 12.69
N ALA A 42 10.84 -8.91 12.09
CA ALA A 42 9.50 -8.98 12.65
C ALA A 42 8.96 -10.43 12.66
N GLY A 43 9.22 -11.20 11.60
CA GLY A 43 8.81 -12.62 11.51
C GLY A 43 9.54 -13.54 12.49
N GLU A 44 10.80 -13.25 12.84
CA GLU A 44 11.54 -14.04 13.85
C GLU A 44 10.92 -13.94 15.26
N GLU A 45 10.21 -12.85 15.56
CA GLU A 45 9.68 -12.54 16.88
C GLU A 45 8.15 -12.73 16.99
N ASN A 46 7.45 -12.88 15.87
CA ASN A 46 5.99 -12.83 15.77
C ASN A 46 5.43 -13.90 14.82
N GLU A 47 4.20 -14.33 15.08
CA GLU A 47 3.49 -15.33 14.26
C GLU A 47 2.72 -14.67 13.11
N VAL A 48 2.34 -13.40 13.30
CA VAL A 48 1.67 -12.59 12.28
C VAL A 48 2.41 -11.27 12.09
N VAL A 49 2.70 -10.92 10.85
CA VAL A 49 3.27 -9.61 10.51
C VAL A 49 2.31 -8.82 9.61
N ILE A 50 1.87 -7.66 10.11
CA ILE A 50 1.03 -6.73 9.39
C ILE A 50 1.92 -5.74 8.63
N ILE A 51 1.82 -5.73 7.30
CA ILE A 51 2.52 -4.76 6.45
C ILE A 51 1.63 -3.55 6.22
N PHE A 52 1.98 -2.41 6.82
CA PHE A 52 1.22 -1.17 6.72
C PHE A 52 1.53 -0.38 5.46
N ASN A 53 0.53 -0.16 4.60
CA ASN A 53 0.65 0.58 3.34
C ASN A 53 -0.23 1.83 3.32
N PRO A 54 0.30 3.01 3.69
CA PRO A 54 -0.49 4.24 3.75
C PRO A 54 -0.94 4.68 2.36
N GLY A 55 -1.93 5.57 2.28
CA GLY A 55 -2.41 6.18 1.03
C GLY A 55 -1.44 7.20 0.41
N GLY A 56 -1.93 7.92 -0.60
CA GLY A 56 -1.16 8.95 -1.32
C GLY A 56 0.15 8.41 -1.92
N TRP A 57 1.26 9.08 -1.60
CA TRP A 57 2.59 8.70 -2.07
C TRP A 57 3.19 7.51 -1.30
N GLY A 58 2.55 7.04 -0.23
CA GLY A 58 3.11 5.97 0.59
C GLY A 58 4.31 6.43 1.42
N THR A 59 4.31 7.68 1.88
CA THR A 59 5.41 8.30 2.65
C THR A 59 5.06 8.57 4.10
N THR A 60 3.79 8.41 4.48
CA THR A 60 3.28 8.80 5.80
C THR A 60 3.75 7.78 6.85
N PRO A 61 4.49 8.22 7.88
CA PRO A 61 4.81 7.37 9.03
C PRO A 61 3.55 6.81 9.69
N PHE A 62 3.67 5.66 10.36
CA PHE A 62 2.53 5.01 11.00
C PHE A 62 1.88 5.91 12.05
N ASP A 63 2.66 6.53 12.93
CA ASP A 63 2.21 7.45 13.97
C ASP A 63 1.60 8.76 13.44
N GLU A 64 1.91 9.14 12.19
CA GLU A 64 1.33 10.31 11.52
C GLU A 64 0.08 9.97 10.69
N ALA A 65 -0.23 8.68 10.47
CA ALA A 65 -1.36 8.24 9.65
C ALA A 65 -2.66 8.20 10.45
N LEU A 66 -3.12 9.36 10.92
CA LEU A 66 -4.25 9.51 11.85
C LEU A 66 -5.58 8.91 11.36
N ASP A 67 -5.75 8.76 10.05
CA ASP A 67 -6.95 8.21 9.41
C ASP A 67 -6.87 6.68 9.17
N PHE A 68 -5.70 6.07 9.31
CA PHE A 68 -5.49 4.66 8.98
C PHE A 68 -4.82 3.86 10.09
N ALA A 69 -3.84 4.44 10.80
CA ALA A 69 -3.16 3.77 11.90
C ALA A 69 -4.09 3.27 13.01
N PRO A 70 -5.14 4.02 13.43
CA PRO A 70 -6.10 3.50 14.43
C PRO A 70 -6.81 2.22 13.97
N ILE A 71 -7.12 2.09 12.68
CA ILE A 71 -7.73 0.88 12.13
C ILE A 71 -6.73 -0.28 12.21
N VAL A 72 -5.47 -0.03 11.89
CA VAL A 72 -4.42 -1.05 11.88
C VAL A 72 -4.04 -1.51 13.29
N GLU A 73 -4.03 -0.59 14.26
CA GLU A 73 -3.93 -0.90 15.69
C GLU A 73 -5.07 -1.82 16.16
N ASN A 74 -6.30 -1.56 15.70
CA ASN A 74 -7.45 -2.41 16.02
C ASN A 74 -7.37 -3.77 15.32
N ILE A 75 -6.92 -3.85 14.06
CA ILE A 75 -6.63 -5.12 13.38
C ILE A 75 -5.61 -5.92 14.20
N LYS A 76 -4.50 -5.30 14.59
CA LYS A 76 -3.46 -5.91 15.43
C LYS A 76 -4.06 -6.44 16.73
N SER A 77 -4.82 -5.61 17.44
CA SER A 77 -5.46 -5.99 18.71
C SER A 77 -6.42 -7.16 18.54
N THR A 78 -7.20 -7.18 17.46
CA THR A 78 -8.11 -8.29 17.13
C THR A 78 -7.35 -9.59 16.91
N ILE A 79 -6.24 -9.56 16.19
CA ILE A 79 -5.40 -10.74 15.95
C ILE A 79 -4.72 -11.20 17.25
N GLU A 80 -4.22 -10.29 18.07
CA GLU A 80 -3.64 -10.60 19.38
C GLU A 80 -4.68 -11.22 20.33
N ASN A 81 -5.94 -10.78 20.26
CA ASN A 81 -7.05 -11.38 21.01
C ASN A 81 -7.37 -12.82 20.55
N PHE A 82 -6.97 -13.23 19.34
CA PHE A 82 -7.03 -14.63 18.90
C PHE A 82 -5.87 -15.47 19.46
N GLY A 83 -4.87 -14.85 20.09
CA GLY A 83 -3.76 -15.51 20.76
C GLY A 83 -2.41 -15.43 20.04
N TYR A 84 -2.33 -14.70 18.92
CA TYR A 84 -1.10 -14.58 18.13
C TYR A 84 -0.21 -13.44 18.61
N LYS A 85 1.11 -13.60 18.49
CA LYS A 85 2.04 -12.47 18.55
C LYS A 85 2.03 -11.73 17.21
N THR A 86 1.82 -10.42 17.25
CA THR A 86 1.64 -9.63 16.03
C THR A 86 2.51 -8.37 16.02
N ALA A 87 3.21 -8.15 14.90
CA ALA A 87 3.94 -6.91 14.65
C ALA A 87 3.35 -6.12 13.48
N VAL A 88 3.56 -4.80 13.48
CA VAL A 88 3.23 -3.91 12.36
C VAL A 88 4.52 -3.36 11.78
N VAL A 89 4.74 -3.56 10.47
CA VAL A 89 5.91 -3.06 9.74
C VAL A 89 5.44 -2.07 8.66
N PRO A 90 5.77 -0.78 8.79
CA PRO A 90 5.46 0.22 7.77
C PRO A 90 6.22 -0.02 6.47
N TYR A 91 5.52 0.03 5.32
CA TYR A 91 6.15 0.04 4.00
C TYR A 91 6.04 1.42 3.34
N PHE A 92 7.20 2.02 3.08
CA PHE A 92 7.29 3.30 2.39
C PHE A 92 7.51 3.11 0.88
N ARG A 93 6.57 3.59 0.06
CA ARG A 93 6.63 3.47 -1.42
C ARG A 93 7.50 4.55 -2.09
N THR A 94 7.80 5.63 -1.39
CA THR A 94 8.75 6.65 -1.86
C THR A 94 9.31 7.42 -0.67
N LYS A 95 10.29 8.30 -0.91
CA LYS A 95 10.79 9.23 0.12
C LYS A 95 9.93 10.49 0.17
N ASN A 96 9.81 11.11 1.34
CA ASN A 96 9.09 12.37 1.49
C ASN A 96 9.89 13.59 0.99
N ASN A 97 10.27 13.59 -0.30
CA ASN A 97 10.86 14.74 -0.97
C ASN A 97 10.37 14.82 -2.42
N PHE A 98 10.47 16.01 -2.99
CA PHE A 98 9.94 16.31 -4.32
C PHE A 98 10.57 15.45 -5.43
N PHE A 99 11.89 15.25 -5.37
CA PHE A 99 12.62 14.47 -6.37
C PHE A 99 12.22 13.00 -6.37
N ALA A 100 12.00 12.41 -5.20
CA ALA A 100 11.53 11.03 -5.09
C ALA A 100 10.08 10.87 -5.55
N LYS A 101 9.22 11.84 -5.25
CA LYS A 101 7.82 11.86 -5.74
C LYS A 101 7.78 11.90 -7.26
N ILE A 102 8.55 12.78 -7.91
CA ILE A 102 8.69 12.82 -9.38
C ILE A 102 9.15 11.46 -9.93
N GLY A 103 10.19 10.87 -9.34
CA GLY A 103 10.73 9.59 -9.79
C GLY A 103 9.71 8.45 -9.70
N SER A 104 8.83 8.51 -8.69
CA SER A 104 7.75 7.53 -8.46
C SER A 104 6.48 7.76 -9.28
N VAL A 105 6.39 8.83 -10.08
CA VAL A 105 5.17 9.15 -10.85
C VAL A 105 4.80 8.00 -11.80
N ASN A 106 5.78 7.39 -12.45
CA ASN A 106 5.54 6.25 -13.33
C ASN A 106 4.87 5.10 -12.58
N GLU A 107 5.41 4.74 -11.40
CA GLU A 107 4.83 3.70 -10.56
C GLU A 107 3.38 4.03 -10.18
N PHE A 108 3.08 5.28 -9.79
CA PHE A 108 1.70 5.65 -9.46
C PHE A 108 0.73 5.43 -10.64
N PHE A 109 1.15 5.74 -11.87
CA PHE A 109 0.33 5.56 -13.08
C PHE A 109 0.26 4.12 -13.57
N THR A 110 1.22 3.26 -13.19
CA THR A 110 1.24 1.83 -13.51
C THR A 110 0.73 0.98 -12.34
N SER A 111 -0.07 1.56 -11.44
CA SER A 111 -0.60 0.87 -10.24
C SER A 111 0.48 0.22 -9.37
N PHE A 112 1.69 0.79 -9.36
CA PHE A 112 2.87 0.35 -8.64
C PHE A 112 3.43 -0.99 -9.13
N HIS A 113 3.34 -1.24 -10.44
CA HIS A 113 3.67 -2.53 -11.02
C HIS A 113 5.05 -3.07 -10.59
N SER A 114 6.11 -2.26 -10.68
CA SER A 114 7.48 -2.71 -10.39
C SER A 114 7.68 -2.90 -8.89
N GLN A 115 7.18 -1.98 -8.06
CA GLN A 115 7.25 -2.08 -6.62
C GLN A 115 6.52 -3.31 -6.10
N SER A 116 5.28 -3.53 -6.56
CA SER A 116 4.48 -4.69 -6.16
C SER A 116 5.13 -6.01 -6.59
N LYS A 117 5.84 -6.02 -7.72
CA LYS A 117 6.60 -7.20 -8.15
C LYS A 117 7.76 -7.51 -7.19
N LYS A 118 8.53 -6.49 -6.79
CA LYS A 118 9.63 -6.66 -5.83
C LYS A 118 9.09 -7.08 -4.45
N MET A 119 7.98 -6.48 -4.02
CA MET A 119 7.31 -6.89 -2.79
C MET A 119 6.88 -8.35 -2.85
N ALA A 120 6.18 -8.78 -3.91
CA ALA A 120 5.76 -10.17 -4.08
C ALA A 120 6.95 -11.14 -4.01
N GLN A 121 8.06 -10.83 -4.69
CA GLN A 121 9.28 -11.64 -4.65
C GLN A 121 9.87 -11.75 -3.24
N ASN A 122 9.87 -10.65 -2.48
CA ASN A 122 10.29 -10.66 -1.09
C ASN A 122 9.36 -11.55 -0.26
N LEU A 123 8.04 -11.34 -0.32
CA LEU A 123 7.07 -12.15 0.44
C LEU A 123 7.20 -13.65 0.13
N GLU A 124 7.36 -14.01 -1.14
CA GLU A 124 7.62 -15.39 -1.56
C GLU A 124 8.92 -15.96 -0.98
N GLY A 125 9.96 -15.14 -0.86
CA GLY A 125 11.19 -15.52 -0.17
C GLY A 125 10.93 -15.82 1.30
N LEU A 126 10.15 -14.98 1.98
CA LEU A 126 9.95 -15.08 3.43
C LEU A 126 9.11 -16.30 3.79
N ILE A 127 8.04 -16.52 3.04
CA ILE A 127 7.14 -17.66 3.24
C ILE A 127 7.88 -19.00 3.00
N LYS A 128 8.89 -19.02 2.13
CA LYS A 128 9.74 -20.21 1.93
C LYS A 128 10.70 -20.45 3.08
N GLU A 129 11.06 -19.40 3.82
CA GLU A 129 11.94 -19.50 4.99
C GLU A 129 11.15 -19.90 6.25
N ASP A 130 9.92 -19.40 6.40
CA ASP A 130 9.00 -19.78 7.47
C ASP A 130 7.56 -19.95 6.96
N GLU A 131 7.12 -21.20 6.82
CA GLU A 131 5.77 -21.54 6.35
C GLU A 131 4.67 -21.27 7.39
N ASN A 132 5.04 -21.05 8.67
CA ASN A 132 4.10 -20.77 9.75
C ASN A 132 3.85 -19.27 9.96
N LEU A 133 4.63 -18.42 9.29
CA LEU A 133 4.45 -16.97 9.35
C LEU A 133 3.28 -16.54 8.46
N ASP A 134 2.27 -15.93 9.07
CA ASP A 134 1.19 -15.27 8.33
C ASP A 134 1.54 -13.81 8.06
N ILE A 135 1.41 -13.40 6.80
CA ILE A 135 1.66 -12.03 6.38
C ILE A 135 0.34 -11.36 6.03
N LEU A 136 -0.01 -10.27 6.72
CA LEU A 136 -1.22 -9.49 6.44
C LEU A 136 -0.86 -8.13 5.86
N MET A 137 -1.08 -7.94 4.56
CA MET A 137 -0.92 -6.65 3.92
C MET A 137 -2.16 -5.78 4.14
N VAL A 138 -2.01 -4.62 4.77
CA VAL A 138 -3.10 -3.65 4.95
C VAL A 138 -2.82 -2.39 4.13
N GLY A 139 -3.80 -1.91 3.36
CA GLY A 139 -3.64 -0.73 2.50
C GLY A 139 -4.85 0.19 2.45
N LEU A 140 -4.59 1.50 2.38
CA LEU A 140 -5.63 2.53 2.17
C LEU A 140 -5.41 3.25 0.84
N SER A 141 -6.47 3.45 0.05
CA SER A 141 -6.44 4.24 -1.19
C SER A 141 -5.40 3.71 -2.19
N SER A 142 -4.41 4.51 -2.60
CA SER A 142 -3.27 4.04 -3.41
C SER A 142 -2.44 2.94 -2.71
N GLY A 143 -2.45 2.87 -1.38
CA GLY A 143 -1.91 1.74 -0.62
C GLY A 143 -2.71 0.45 -0.87
N ALA A 144 -4.04 0.54 -0.96
CA ALA A 144 -4.88 -0.59 -1.34
C ALA A 144 -4.61 -1.04 -2.78
N THR A 145 -4.36 -0.12 -3.72
CA THR A 145 -3.90 -0.46 -5.08
C THR A 145 -2.60 -1.26 -5.04
N PHE A 146 -1.62 -0.78 -4.28
CA PHE A 146 -0.33 -1.46 -4.15
C PHE A 146 -0.47 -2.86 -3.55
N VAL A 147 -1.28 -3.01 -2.51
CA VAL A 147 -1.58 -4.32 -1.89
C VAL A 147 -2.23 -5.25 -2.90
N ASN A 148 -3.28 -4.80 -3.59
CA ASN A 148 -3.98 -5.56 -4.62
C ASN A 148 -3.04 -6.07 -5.72
N GLU A 149 -2.25 -5.15 -6.29
CA GLU A 149 -1.30 -5.44 -7.36
C GLU A 149 -0.12 -6.32 -6.89
N THR A 150 0.16 -6.36 -5.58
CA THR A 150 1.15 -7.28 -4.99
C THR A 150 0.57 -8.69 -4.92
N VAL A 151 -0.65 -8.84 -4.39
CA VAL A 151 -1.32 -10.14 -4.30
C VAL A 151 -1.50 -10.78 -5.68
N ASP A 152 -1.84 -9.99 -6.70
CA ASP A 152 -1.98 -10.48 -8.07
C ASP A 152 -0.66 -11.02 -8.67
N LYS A 153 0.49 -10.59 -8.14
CA LYS A 153 1.82 -11.02 -8.60
C LYS A 153 2.42 -12.18 -7.82
N LEU A 154 1.84 -12.55 -6.69
CA LEU A 154 2.29 -13.72 -5.94
C LEU A 154 2.05 -14.99 -6.75
N SER A 155 2.93 -15.98 -6.58
CA SER A 155 2.68 -17.35 -6.97
C SER A 155 1.43 -17.91 -6.26
N GLU A 156 0.80 -18.94 -6.85
CA GLU A 156 -0.38 -19.55 -6.24
C GLU A 156 -0.09 -20.11 -4.84
N ASP A 157 1.08 -20.75 -4.64
CA ASP A 157 1.51 -21.25 -3.33
C ASP A 157 1.65 -20.12 -2.30
N ALA A 158 2.21 -18.97 -2.69
CA ALA A 158 2.39 -17.85 -1.77
C ALA A 158 1.08 -17.11 -1.47
N LYS A 159 0.11 -17.13 -2.39
CA LYS A 159 -1.23 -16.54 -2.15
C LYS A 159 -1.94 -17.22 -0.99
N GLU A 160 -1.62 -18.46 -0.64
CA GLU A 160 -2.19 -19.16 0.52
C GLU A 160 -1.70 -18.62 1.88
N SER A 161 -0.54 -17.97 1.91
CA SER A 161 0.11 -17.46 3.15
C SER A 161 0.14 -15.92 3.25
N VAL A 162 -0.27 -15.21 2.19
CA VAL A 162 -0.41 -13.75 2.21
C VAL A 162 -1.87 -13.36 2.24
N LEU A 163 -2.27 -12.73 3.34
CA LEU A 163 -3.57 -12.09 3.50
C LEU A 163 -3.50 -10.63 3.07
N ALA A 164 -4.61 -10.09 2.58
CA ALA A 164 -4.72 -8.69 2.21
C ALA A 164 -6.02 -8.06 2.67
N ILE A 165 -5.93 -6.87 3.26
CA ILE A 165 -7.07 -5.99 3.53
C ILE A 165 -6.80 -4.64 2.85
N GLY A 166 -7.66 -4.26 1.92
CA GLY A 166 -7.61 -2.96 1.26
C GLY A 166 -8.85 -2.13 1.55
N MET A 167 -8.69 -0.84 1.83
CA MET A 167 -9.78 0.12 2.00
C MET A 167 -9.71 1.18 0.91
N GLY A 168 -10.85 1.45 0.28
CA GLY A 168 -10.98 2.54 -0.68
C GLY A 168 -10.18 2.31 -1.96
N LEU A 169 -10.17 1.07 -2.46
CA LEU A 169 -9.51 0.72 -3.72
C LEU A 169 -10.08 1.60 -4.84
N PRO A 170 -9.25 2.36 -5.58
CA PRO A 170 -9.75 3.23 -6.63
C PRO A 170 -10.46 2.49 -7.75
N PHE A 171 -11.54 3.07 -8.28
CA PHE A 171 -12.43 2.44 -9.28
C PHE A 171 -11.74 1.93 -10.55
N TRP A 172 -10.56 2.47 -10.88
CA TRP A 172 -9.76 2.05 -12.04
C TRP A 172 -8.92 0.80 -11.78
N ASN A 173 -8.88 0.30 -10.54
CA ASN A 173 -8.28 -0.97 -10.19
C ASN A 173 -9.38 -1.99 -9.92
N LYS A 174 -9.23 -3.18 -10.50
CA LYS A 174 -10.09 -4.32 -10.18
C LYS A 174 -9.52 -5.01 -8.95
N SER A 175 -10.36 -5.26 -7.96
CA SER A 175 -9.96 -6.08 -6.81
C SER A 175 -9.58 -7.48 -7.29
N THR A 176 -8.52 -8.02 -6.71
CA THR A 176 -8.13 -9.42 -6.89
C THR A 176 -9.26 -10.33 -6.42
N ASN A 177 -9.41 -11.49 -7.06
CA ASN A 177 -10.44 -12.48 -6.72
C ASN A 177 -9.91 -13.53 -5.72
N SER A 178 -8.88 -13.18 -4.95
CA SER A 178 -8.27 -14.09 -3.97
C SER A 178 -9.19 -14.26 -2.75
N PRO A 179 -9.43 -15.48 -2.27
CA PRO A 179 -10.15 -15.70 -1.01
C PRO A 179 -9.39 -15.13 0.21
N ASN A 180 -8.08 -14.92 0.06
CA ASN A 180 -7.20 -14.31 1.06
C ASN A 180 -7.10 -12.79 0.90
N ALA A 181 -8.04 -12.17 0.18
CA ALA A 181 -8.10 -10.71 0.06
C ALA A 181 -9.50 -10.18 0.39
N LEU A 182 -9.56 -9.14 1.21
CA LEU A 182 -10.75 -8.38 1.55
C LEU A 182 -10.57 -6.93 1.10
N PHE A 183 -11.39 -6.47 0.16
CA PHE A 183 -11.42 -5.07 -0.26
C PHE A 183 -12.73 -4.40 0.13
N LEU A 184 -12.63 -3.32 0.92
CA LEU A 184 -13.74 -2.60 1.51
C LEU A 184 -13.94 -1.26 0.81
N ASP A 185 -15.17 -1.00 0.35
CA ASP A 185 -15.56 0.19 -0.42
C ASP A 185 -16.76 0.93 0.21
N LYS A 186 -17.03 0.66 1.49
CA LYS A 186 -18.21 1.16 2.23
C LYS A 186 -19.53 0.79 1.55
N GLN A 187 -19.65 -0.44 1.02
CA GLN A 187 -20.83 -0.91 0.28
C GLN A 187 -21.06 -0.06 -0.98
N GLY A 188 -19.98 0.27 -1.70
CA GLY A 188 -19.99 1.14 -2.86
C GLY A 188 -20.22 2.62 -2.57
N LYS A 189 -20.21 3.05 -1.30
CA LYS A 189 -20.39 4.47 -0.91
C LYS A 189 -19.08 5.24 -0.88
N ASP A 190 -17.94 4.57 -0.92
CA ASP A 190 -16.66 5.25 -1.05
C ASP A 190 -16.60 5.97 -2.42
N PRO A 191 -16.42 7.30 -2.45
CA PRO A 191 -16.43 8.08 -3.68
C PRO A 191 -15.26 7.78 -4.62
N LEU A 192 -14.13 7.32 -4.09
CA LEU A 192 -12.96 6.92 -4.87
C LEU A 192 -13.19 5.54 -5.48
N SER A 193 -13.77 4.61 -4.74
CA SER A 193 -14.10 3.26 -5.24
C SER A 193 -15.29 3.24 -6.19
N SER A 194 -16.30 4.09 -5.97
CA SER A 194 -17.48 4.22 -6.86
C SER A 194 -17.22 5.02 -8.13
N GLY A 195 -16.05 5.68 -8.23
CA GLY A 195 -15.71 6.51 -9.38
C GLY A 195 -16.55 7.77 -9.50
N ASN A 196 -16.83 8.44 -8.38
CA ASN A 196 -17.50 9.72 -8.36
C ASN A 196 -16.57 10.84 -8.88
N ILE A 197 -16.38 10.88 -10.21
CA ILE A 197 -15.50 11.81 -10.92
C ILE A 197 -15.76 13.28 -10.54
N PRO A 198 -17.02 13.77 -10.45
CA PRO A 198 -17.29 15.14 -10.03
C PRO A 198 -16.70 15.46 -8.65
N MET A 199 -16.83 14.55 -7.68
CA MET A 199 -16.29 14.73 -6.34
C MET A 199 -14.76 14.69 -6.33
N LEU A 200 -14.14 13.80 -7.11
CA LEU A 200 -12.68 13.74 -7.25
C LEU A 200 -12.11 15.03 -7.86
N ILE A 201 -12.74 15.55 -8.92
CA ILE A 201 -12.35 16.83 -9.54
C ILE A 201 -12.53 17.98 -8.54
N PHE A 202 -13.66 18.01 -7.83
CA PHE A 202 -13.92 19.05 -6.83
C PHE A 202 -12.90 19.02 -5.67
N ALA A 203 -12.53 17.83 -5.20
CA ALA A 203 -11.50 17.66 -4.18
C ALA A 203 -10.13 18.20 -4.64
N LEU A 204 -9.76 17.96 -5.90
CA LEU A 204 -8.54 18.49 -6.50
C LEU A 204 -8.57 20.02 -6.65
N ILE A 205 -9.73 20.61 -6.99
CA ILE A 205 -9.89 22.08 -7.08
C ILE A 205 -9.79 22.72 -5.69
N LYS A 206 -10.47 22.13 -4.70
CA LYS A 206 -10.57 22.69 -3.34
C LYS A 206 -9.25 22.58 -2.57
N SER A 207 -8.48 21.52 -2.81
CA SER A 207 -7.20 21.28 -2.13
C SER A 207 -6.20 20.60 -3.08
N PRO A 208 -5.57 21.36 -3.99
CA PRO A 208 -4.71 20.81 -5.04
C PRO A 208 -3.46 20.09 -4.50
N PHE A 209 -3.05 20.39 -3.27
CA PHE A 209 -1.88 19.77 -2.64
C PHE A 209 -2.23 18.66 -1.64
N HIS A 210 -3.47 18.61 -1.14
CA HIS A 210 -3.95 17.62 -0.18
C HIS A 210 -5.43 17.33 -0.42
N PRO A 211 -5.80 16.66 -1.53
CA PRO A 211 -7.18 16.42 -1.86
C PRO A 211 -7.81 15.51 -0.79
N LYS A 212 -8.62 16.10 0.08
CA LYS A 212 -9.48 15.35 1.01
C LYS A 212 -10.75 15.02 0.26
N ILE A 213 -10.95 13.73 -0.01
CA ILE A 213 -12.16 13.24 -0.64
C ILE A 213 -13.17 12.96 0.47
N GLU A 214 -14.22 13.77 0.54
CA GLU A 214 -15.28 13.62 1.54
C GLU A 214 -15.97 12.26 1.38
N GLY A 215 -16.05 11.47 2.45
CA GLY A 215 -16.58 10.11 2.40
C GLY A 215 -15.55 9.01 2.15
N HIS A 216 -14.28 9.37 1.84
CA HIS A 216 -13.14 8.44 1.72
C HIS A 216 -12.41 8.20 3.06
N PHE A 217 -13.14 8.33 4.17
CA PHE A 217 -12.64 8.07 5.52
C PHE A 217 -13.28 6.78 6.05
N TYR A 218 -12.43 5.96 6.66
CA TYR A 218 -12.82 4.73 7.29
C TYR A 218 -12.68 4.90 8.81
N PHE A 219 -13.59 4.30 9.55
CA PHE A 219 -13.54 4.18 11.00
C PHE A 219 -13.58 2.69 11.33
N TRP A 220 -12.99 2.30 12.46
CA TRP A 220 -12.95 0.89 12.83
C TRP A 220 -14.36 0.30 12.94
N GLU A 221 -15.27 1.05 13.53
CA GLU A 221 -16.67 0.67 13.76
C GLU A 221 -17.42 0.42 12.44
N ASP A 222 -16.96 0.98 11.31
CA ASP A 222 -17.55 0.77 9.99
C ASP A 222 -17.08 -0.55 9.33
N VAL A 223 -16.00 -1.16 9.81
CA VAL A 223 -15.31 -2.29 9.13
C VAL A 223 -14.94 -3.45 10.06
N GLU A 224 -15.21 -3.31 11.35
CA GLU A 224 -14.81 -4.25 12.41
C GLU A 224 -15.32 -5.66 12.14
N ASP A 225 -16.60 -5.81 11.82
CA ASP A 225 -17.23 -7.11 11.61
C ASP A 225 -16.60 -7.85 10.42
N GLU A 226 -16.49 -7.20 9.25
CA GLU A 226 -15.92 -7.84 8.07
C GLU A 226 -14.45 -8.22 8.26
N ILE A 227 -13.66 -7.33 8.87
CA ILE A 227 -12.24 -7.57 9.14
C ILE A 227 -12.07 -8.69 10.17
N THR A 228 -12.84 -8.68 11.26
CA THR A 228 -12.74 -9.68 12.33
C THR A 228 -13.07 -11.07 11.79
N VAL A 229 -14.17 -11.19 11.03
CA VAL A 229 -14.55 -12.46 10.38
C VAL A 229 -13.49 -12.91 9.38
N PHE A 230 -12.94 -11.99 8.60
CA PHE A 230 -11.87 -12.30 7.64
C PHE A 230 -10.60 -12.80 8.33
N CYS A 231 -10.11 -12.11 9.35
CA CYS A 231 -8.92 -12.51 10.10
C CYS A 231 -9.13 -13.86 10.81
N GLN A 232 -10.29 -14.05 11.47
CA GLN A 232 -10.61 -15.30 12.16
C GLN A 232 -10.64 -16.51 11.22
N LYS A 233 -11.09 -16.30 9.98
CA LYS A 233 -11.21 -17.37 8.98
C LYS A 233 -9.88 -17.74 8.34
N ASN A 234 -9.02 -16.75 8.05
CA ASN A 234 -7.90 -16.95 7.13
C ASN A 234 -6.51 -16.95 7.78
N ILE A 235 -6.36 -16.49 9.03
CA ILE A 235 -5.10 -16.65 9.77
C ILE A 235 -4.96 -18.11 10.17
N LYS A 236 -3.81 -18.71 9.89
CA LYS A 236 -3.52 -20.12 10.16
C LYS A 236 -3.35 -20.33 11.66
N ARG A 237 -3.81 -21.48 12.16
CA ARG A 237 -3.64 -21.90 13.56
C ARG A 237 -2.53 -22.91 13.69
#